data_AF-A0A813GUY2-F1
#
_entry.id   AF-A0A813GUY2-F1
#
_cell.length_a   1.000
_cell.length_b   1.000
_cell.length_c   1.000
_cell.angle_alpha   90.00
_cell.angle_beta   90.00
_cell.angle_gamma   90.00
#
_symmetry.space_group_name_H-M   'P 1'
#
loop_
_entity.id
_entity.type
_entity.pdbx_description
1 polymer ?
#
loop_
_entity_poly.entity_id
_entity_poly.type
_entity_poly.pdbx_seq_one_letter_code
_entity_poly.pdbx_strand_id
1 'polypeptide(L)'
;VQLFEEDENHQWTTWELLGFAAQMPLSCAPGERGSAQSHRYADTNYLILGLVIEAVTCSPLATAFRLRVFEPAGMSASGTYCSFLELRPGAAPPLSRRYVYQLEITGKPQHAADSFAAGGIVSTSEDLGCFLRALSGGFLFPIGGLATLEKMKSWIPTPVQGMSYGLGLMRIDLADTAGCLSGRARRKLEGHLWGHMGFGGAFAWQWDSPGHPGDGAIITGTTNNEARCNEIMVVEVMKALGSA
;
A
#
# COMPACT_ATOMS: atom_id res chain seq x y z
N VAL A 1 -6.59 6.24 17.46
CA VAL A 1 -5.23 5.67 17.28
C VAL A 1 -4.64 5.31 18.64
N GLN A 2 -4.45 6.25 19.57
CA GLN A 2 -3.95 5.98 20.94
C GLN A 2 -4.67 4.82 21.67
N LEU A 3 -6.00 4.74 21.63
CA LEU A 3 -6.75 3.65 22.29
C LEU A 3 -6.33 2.23 21.84
N PHE A 4 -5.96 2.08 20.56
CA PHE A 4 -5.55 0.78 20.00
C PHE A 4 -4.08 0.48 20.26
N GLU A 5 -3.31 1.48 20.68
CA GLU A 5 -1.87 1.41 20.94
C GLU A 5 -1.55 1.12 22.42
N GLU A 6 -2.49 1.37 23.32
CA GLU A 6 -2.32 1.14 24.76
C GLU A 6 -2.48 -0.33 25.17
N ASP A 7 -3.24 -1.13 24.41
CA ASP A 7 -3.37 -2.58 24.61
C ASP A 7 -2.63 -3.34 23.50
N GLU A 8 -1.31 -3.45 23.64
CA GLU A 8 -0.42 -4.13 22.69
C GLU A 8 -0.68 -5.64 22.54
N ASN A 9 -1.50 -6.25 23.41
CA ASN A 9 -1.77 -7.69 23.37
C ASN A 9 -3.14 -8.01 22.78
N HIS A 10 -4.04 -7.03 22.64
CA HIS A 10 -5.37 -7.26 22.07
C HIS A 10 -5.34 -7.28 20.55
N GLN A 11 -5.81 -8.39 19.98
CA GLN A 11 -6.06 -8.51 18.54
C GLN A 11 -7.44 -7.95 18.23
N TRP A 12 -7.49 -6.66 17.88
CA TRP A 12 -8.72 -5.99 17.47
C TRP A 12 -9.32 -6.64 16.22
N THR A 13 -10.54 -7.14 16.34
CA THR A 13 -11.30 -7.69 15.22
C THR A 13 -11.80 -6.56 14.30
N THR A 14 -12.04 -6.89 13.03
CA THR A 14 -12.62 -5.95 12.05
C THR A 14 -13.91 -5.30 12.57
N TRP A 15 -14.77 -6.05 13.27
CA TRP A 15 -16.03 -5.54 13.80
C TRP A 15 -15.86 -4.62 15.00
N GLU A 16 -14.89 -4.89 15.89
CA GLU A 16 -14.55 -3.96 16.97
C GLU A 16 -14.06 -2.63 16.38
N LEU A 17 -13.12 -2.68 15.43
CA LEU A 17 -12.58 -1.49 14.76
C LEU A 17 -13.68 -0.66 14.08
N LEU A 18 -14.60 -1.31 13.38
CA LEU A 18 -15.75 -0.64 12.77
C LEU A 18 -16.73 -0.10 13.81
N GLY A 19 -16.93 -0.81 14.92
CA GLY A 19 -17.75 -0.37 16.05
C GLY A 19 -17.22 0.90 16.70
N PHE A 20 -15.89 1.05 16.82
CA PHE A 20 -15.27 2.30 17.25
C PHE A 20 -15.43 3.40 16.20
N ALA A 21 -15.12 3.10 14.93
CA ALA A 21 -15.22 4.08 13.85
C ALA A 21 -16.65 4.64 13.70
N ALA A 22 -17.68 3.83 13.92
CA ALA A 22 -19.08 4.24 13.86
C ALA A 22 -19.49 5.24 14.95
N GLN A 23 -18.73 5.33 16.04
CA GLN A 23 -18.96 6.29 17.13
C GLN A 23 -18.24 7.63 16.89
N MET A 24 -17.36 7.70 15.90
CA MET A 24 -16.59 8.90 15.58
C MET A 24 -17.36 9.83 14.63
N PRO A 25 -17.17 11.15 14.74
CA PRO A 25 -17.73 12.08 13.76
C PRO A 25 -17.10 11.82 12.37
N LEU A 26 -17.91 11.93 11.33
CA LEU A 26 -17.44 11.84 9.95
C LEU A 26 -16.42 12.94 9.66
N SER A 27 -15.29 12.58 9.05
CA SER A 27 -14.23 13.55 8.72
C SER A 27 -14.58 14.45 7.54
N CYS A 28 -15.48 14.01 6.66
CA CYS A 28 -16.03 14.78 5.53
C CYS A 28 -17.34 14.16 5.03
N ALA A 29 -18.13 14.93 4.28
CA ALA A 29 -19.32 14.41 3.61
C ALA A 29 -18.93 13.50 2.42
N PRO A 30 -19.65 12.39 2.20
CA PRO A 30 -19.46 11.59 0.98
C PRO A 30 -19.73 12.44 -0.26
N GLY A 31 -18.82 12.38 -1.25
CA GLY A 31 -19.12 12.92 -2.58
C GLY A 31 -18.63 14.35 -2.87
N GLU A 32 -17.96 15.05 -1.94
CA GLU A 32 -17.20 16.28 -2.25
C GLU A 32 -15.94 15.99 -3.08
N ARG A 33 -16.05 15.15 -4.12
CA ARG A 33 -14.94 14.61 -4.89
C ARG A 33 -14.20 15.73 -5.65
N GLY A 34 -12.88 15.64 -5.68
CA GLY A 34 -12.06 16.37 -6.66
C GLY A 34 -11.36 17.63 -6.17
N SER A 35 -11.57 18.07 -4.93
CA SER A 35 -10.68 19.06 -4.32
C SER A 35 -9.58 18.38 -3.52
N ALA A 36 -8.38 18.96 -3.49
CA ALA A 36 -7.30 18.50 -2.63
C ALA A 36 -7.76 18.36 -1.17
N GLN A 37 -8.70 19.21 -0.72
CA GLN A 37 -9.14 19.25 0.66
C GLN A 37 -10.08 18.11 1.05
N SER A 38 -10.76 17.47 0.09
CA SER A 38 -11.71 16.40 0.38
C SER A 38 -11.09 15.00 0.45
N HIS A 39 -9.86 14.83 -0.04
CA HIS A 39 -9.14 13.58 0.13
C HIS A 39 -8.72 13.37 1.60
N ARG A 40 -9.13 12.23 2.17
CA ARG A 40 -8.75 11.75 3.50
C ARG A 40 -8.46 10.25 3.40
N TYR A 41 -7.24 9.87 3.73
CA TYR A 41 -6.89 8.44 3.86
C TYR A 41 -7.56 7.87 5.11
N ALA A 42 -8.16 6.69 5.00
CA ALA A 42 -8.85 6.05 6.12
C ALA A 42 -8.88 4.51 5.96
N ASP A 43 -8.23 3.82 6.89
CA ASP A 43 -8.21 2.35 6.97
C ASP A 43 -9.60 1.75 7.09
N THR A 44 -10.52 2.45 7.79
CA THR A 44 -11.94 2.08 7.90
C THR A 44 -12.57 1.79 6.54
N ASN A 45 -12.20 2.55 5.50
CA ASN A 45 -12.74 2.33 4.16
C ASN A 45 -12.25 1.00 3.57
N TYR A 46 -10.99 0.62 3.81
CA TYR A 46 -10.43 -0.64 3.36
C TYR A 46 -10.97 -1.83 4.17
N LEU A 47 -11.22 -1.67 5.47
CA LEU A 47 -11.92 -2.68 6.27
C LEU A 47 -13.30 -3.00 5.67
N ILE A 48 -14.08 -1.97 5.33
CA ILE A 48 -15.39 -2.12 4.69
C ILE A 48 -15.24 -2.78 3.31
N LEU A 49 -14.25 -2.37 2.50
CA LEU A 49 -14.01 -2.99 1.19
C LEU A 49 -13.67 -4.48 1.33
N GLY A 50 -12.91 -4.89 2.35
CA GLY A 50 -12.66 -6.29 2.64
C GLY A 50 -13.95 -7.08 2.91
N LEU A 51 -14.86 -6.53 3.71
CA LEU A 51 -16.17 -7.16 3.99
C LEU A 51 -17.04 -7.24 2.73
N VAL A 52 -17.00 -6.21 1.88
CA VAL A 52 -17.69 -6.23 0.57
C VAL A 52 -17.12 -7.35 -0.30
N ILE A 53 -15.79 -7.50 -0.35
CA ILE A 53 -15.13 -8.59 -1.10
C ILE A 53 -15.62 -9.95 -0.60
N GLU A 54 -15.65 -10.18 0.71
CA GLU A 54 -16.14 -11.44 1.27
C GLU A 54 -17.60 -11.70 0.90
N ALA A 55 -18.46 -10.68 1.02
CA ALA A 55 -19.88 -10.78 0.71
C ALA A 55 -20.15 -11.09 -0.77
N VAL A 56 -19.44 -10.43 -1.70
CA VAL A 56 -19.67 -10.64 -3.14
C VAL A 56 -19.00 -11.90 -3.69
N THR A 57 -17.94 -12.38 -3.03
CA THR A 57 -17.23 -13.61 -3.43
C THR A 57 -17.72 -14.85 -2.68
N CYS A 58 -18.53 -14.67 -1.64
CA CYS A 58 -18.93 -15.71 -0.69
C CYS A 58 -17.73 -16.53 -0.17
N SER A 59 -16.59 -15.86 0.03
CA SER A 59 -15.31 -16.50 0.38
C SER A 59 -14.59 -15.66 1.44
N PRO A 60 -13.84 -16.29 2.38
CA PRO A 60 -12.97 -15.55 3.28
C PRO A 60 -11.97 -14.68 2.51
N LEU A 61 -11.63 -13.51 3.05
CA LEU A 61 -10.79 -12.52 2.38
C LEU A 61 -9.46 -13.11 1.91
N ALA A 62 -8.80 -13.90 2.76
CA ALA A 62 -7.53 -14.56 2.42
C ALA A 62 -7.66 -15.50 1.22
N THR A 63 -8.78 -16.22 1.11
CA THR A 63 -9.07 -17.07 -0.06
C THR A 63 -9.33 -16.23 -1.30
N ALA A 64 -10.09 -15.14 -1.17
CA ALA A 64 -10.37 -14.25 -2.28
C ALA A 64 -9.09 -13.60 -2.83
N PHE A 65 -8.21 -13.09 -1.96
CA PHE A 65 -6.91 -12.54 -2.35
C PHE A 65 -6.01 -13.57 -3.02
N ARG A 66 -5.94 -14.79 -2.48
CA ARG A 66 -5.11 -15.84 -3.08
C ARG A 66 -5.54 -16.19 -4.50
N LEU A 67 -6.83 -16.48 -4.69
CA LEU A 67 -7.35 -16.92 -6.00
C LEU A 67 -7.40 -15.80 -7.04
N ARG A 68 -7.58 -14.54 -6.63
CA ARG A 68 -7.80 -13.42 -7.55
C ARG A 68 -6.59 -12.51 -7.73
N VAL A 69 -5.64 -12.52 -6.80
CA VAL A 69 -4.49 -11.63 -6.81
C VAL A 69 -3.19 -12.40 -6.71
N PHE A 70 -2.96 -13.17 -5.63
CA PHE A 70 -1.64 -13.75 -5.38
C PHE A 70 -1.26 -14.80 -6.42
N GLU A 71 -2.13 -15.78 -6.69
CA GLU A 71 -1.86 -16.81 -7.69
C GLU A 71 -1.79 -16.22 -9.12
N PRO A 72 -2.75 -15.39 -9.58
CA PRO A 72 -2.65 -14.79 -10.92
C PRO A 72 -1.45 -13.86 -11.11
N ALA A 73 -0.97 -13.21 -10.04
CA ALA A 73 0.25 -12.40 -10.09
C ALA A 73 1.54 -13.22 -10.06
N GLY A 74 1.47 -14.54 -9.78
CA GLY A 74 2.66 -15.36 -9.58
C GLY A 74 3.36 -15.10 -8.25
N MET A 75 2.64 -14.63 -7.23
CA MET A 75 3.13 -14.43 -5.86
C MET A 75 3.16 -15.74 -5.03
N SER A 76 3.09 -16.89 -5.71
CA SER A 76 3.00 -18.21 -5.08
C SER A 76 4.36 -18.75 -4.61
N ALA A 77 5.46 -18.09 -5.01
CA ALA A 77 6.81 -18.62 -4.84
C ALA A 77 7.45 -18.30 -3.48
N SER A 78 7.03 -17.25 -2.76
CA SER A 78 7.88 -16.72 -1.66
C SER A 78 7.17 -16.39 -0.34
N GLY A 79 5.92 -16.83 -0.17
CA GLY A 79 5.26 -16.83 1.14
C GLY A 79 4.51 -15.55 1.47
N THR A 80 3.81 -14.96 0.50
CA THR A 80 2.74 -13.99 0.76
C THR A 80 1.56 -14.66 1.47
N TYR A 81 1.03 -14.02 2.52
CA TYR A 81 -0.16 -14.46 3.24
C TYR A 81 -0.86 -13.30 3.96
N CYS A 82 -2.12 -13.52 4.33
CA CYS A 82 -2.88 -12.61 5.17
C CYS A 82 -2.63 -12.93 6.65
N SER A 83 -1.88 -12.07 7.34
CA SER A 83 -1.60 -12.24 8.77
C SER A 83 -2.89 -12.34 9.57
N PHE A 84 -2.92 -13.26 10.53
CA PHE A 84 -4.06 -13.54 11.43
C PHE A 84 -5.35 -14.05 10.76
N LEU A 85 -5.45 -14.08 9.42
CA LEU A 85 -6.58 -14.68 8.69
C LEU A 85 -6.29 -16.10 8.21
N GLU A 86 -5.02 -16.47 8.14
CA GLU A 86 -4.57 -17.80 7.73
C GLU A 86 -3.24 -18.18 8.40
N LEU A 87 -2.88 -19.46 8.30
CA LEU A 87 -1.61 -19.96 8.78
C LEU A 87 -0.47 -19.43 7.90
N ARG A 88 0.61 -18.98 8.56
CA ARG A 88 1.85 -18.63 7.86
C ARG A 88 2.34 -19.82 7.03
N PRO A 89 2.56 -19.66 5.72
CA PRO A 89 3.08 -20.74 4.88
C PRO A 89 4.44 -21.22 5.38
N GLY A 90 4.66 -22.54 5.41
CA GLY A 90 5.93 -23.11 5.89
C GLY A 90 7.15 -22.71 5.05
N ALA A 91 6.94 -22.38 3.77
CA ALA A 91 7.98 -21.89 2.87
C ALA A 91 8.28 -20.38 3.01
N ALA A 92 7.49 -19.64 3.79
CA ALA A 92 7.70 -18.21 3.96
C ALA A 92 9.03 -17.93 4.69
N PRO A 93 9.87 -16.99 4.19
CA PRO A 93 11.11 -16.62 4.86
C PRO A 93 10.82 -16.00 6.25
N PRO A 94 11.79 -15.96 7.16
CA PRO A 94 11.66 -15.26 8.43
C PRO A 94 11.18 -13.81 8.21
N LEU A 95 10.32 -13.33 9.11
CA LEU A 95 9.87 -11.94 9.06
C LEU A 95 11.07 -11.00 9.16
N SER A 96 11.11 -9.98 8.30
CA SER A 96 12.01 -8.85 8.52
C SER A 96 11.67 -8.21 9.85
N ARG A 97 12.69 -7.81 10.61
CA ARG A 97 12.45 -7.07 11.85
C ARG A 97 11.75 -5.77 11.52
N ARG A 98 10.69 -5.44 12.27
CA ARG A 98 9.91 -4.23 12.07
C ARG A 98 10.01 -3.33 13.30
N TYR A 99 10.17 -2.04 13.04
CA TYR A 99 10.32 -1.03 14.09
C TYR A 99 9.33 0.11 13.93
N VAL A 100 8.79 0.57 15.06
CA VAL A 100 8.14 1.89 15.21
C VAL A 100 9.06 2.72 16.08
N TYR A 101 9.71 3.71 15.48
CA TYR A 101 10.84 4.42 16.07
C TYR A 101 11.92 3.46 16.60
N GLN A 102 12.00 3.29 17.92
CA GLN A 102 12.97 2.44 18.61
C GLN A 102 12.37 1.11 19.09
N LEU A 103 11.05 0.93 18.98
CA LEU A 103 10.36 -0.26 19.46
C LEU A 103 10.35 -1.34 18.39
N GLU A 104 10.86 -2.53 18.71
CA GLU A 104 10.72 -3.71 17.85
C GLU A 104 9.32 -4.33 18.03
N ILE A 105 8.63 -4.51 16.91
CA ILE A 105 7.23 -4.95 16.85
C ILE A 105 7.05 -6.17 15.96
N THR A 106 8.15 -6.83 15.58
CA THR A 106 8.17 -7.98 14.68
C THR A 106 7.25 -9.09 15.15
N GLY A 107 6.26 -9.46 14.33
CA GLY A 107 5.34 -10.57 14.63
C GLY A 107 4.45 -10.35 15.84
N LYS A 108 4.49 -9.15 16.46
CA LYS A 108 3.51 -8.79 17.48
C LYS A 108 2.15 -8.65 16.81
N PRO A 109 1.06 -9.11 17.45
CA PRO A 109 -0.27 -8.70 17.05
C PRO A 109 -0.35 -7.19 17.18
N GLN A 110 -0.46 -6.48 16.06
CA GLN A 110 -0.50 -5.04 16.10
C GLN A 110 -1.63 -4.45 15.27
N HIS A 111 -2.38 -3.61 15.99
CA HIS A 111 -3.10 -2.39 15.64
C HIS A 111 -4.10 -2.40 14.49
N ALA A 112 -5.09 -1.50 14.63
CA ALA A 112 -6.11 -1.19 13.64
C ALA A 112 -5.57 -1.02 12.20
N ALA A 113 -4.35 -0.47 12.07
CA ALA A 113 -3.73 -0.10 10.80
C ALA A 113 -3.17 -1.28 9.99
N ASP A 114 -2.85 -2.42 10.60
CA ASP A 114 -2.27 -3.59 9.91
C ASP A 114 -3.22 -4.80 9.92
N SER A 115 -4.52 -4.51 9.96
CA SER A 115 -5.56 -5.53 10.10
C SER A 115 -6.30 -5.77 8.78
N PHE A 116 -6.65 -7.04 8.55
CA PHE A 116 -7.57 -7.43 7.48
C PHE A 116 -7.20 -6.82 6.10
N ALA A 117 -8.16 -6.26 5.38
CA ALA A 117 -7.94 -5.61 4.08
C ALA A 117 -7.21 -4.24 4.15
N ALA A 118 -7.02 -3.65 5.33
CA ALA A 118 -6.40 -2.33 5.48
C ALA A 118 -4.86 -2.36 5.57
N GLY A 119 -4.27 -3.52 5.88
CA GLY A 119 -2.82 -3.68 5.95
C GLY A 119 -2.35 -5.09 6.32
N GLY A 120 -3.26 -6.07 6.38
CA GLY A 120 -3.00 -7.40 6.94
C GLY A 120 -2.22 -8.35 6.04
N ILE A 121 -1.53 -7.88 5.01
CA ILE A 121 -0.76 -8.75 4.10
C ILE A 121 0.72 -8.72 4.48
N VAL A 122 1.29 -9.89 4.67
CA VAL A 122 2.74 -10.11 4.76
C VAL A 122 3.22 -10.62 3.40
N SER A 123 4.31 -10.04 2.87
CA SER A 123 4.85 -10.38 1.56
C SER A 123 6.36 -10.19 1.50
N THR A 124 6.97 -10.61 0.40
CA THR A 124 8.38 -10.34 0.08
C THR A 124 8.50 -9.23 -0.96
N SER A 125 9.69 -8.63 -1.09
CA SER A 125 9.97 -7.67 -2.16
C SER A 125 9.84 -8.30 -3.56
N GLU A 126 10.15 -9.59 -3.70
CA GLU A 126 10.02 -10.31 -4.96
C GLU A 126 8.55 -10.47 -5.36
N ASP A 127 7.69 -10.92 -4.44
CA ASP A 127 6.26 -11.08 -4.69
C ASP A 127 5.57 -9.72 -4.94
N LEU A 128 6.00 -8.65 -4.24
CA LEU A 128 5.54 -7.29 -4.57
C LEU A 128 5.96 -6.86 -5.99
N GLY A 129 7.13 -7.32 -6.46
CA GLY A 129 7.59 -7.07 -7.82
C GLY A 129 6.75 -7.83 -8.85
N CYS A 130 6.40 -9.09 -8.56
CA CYS A 130 5.45 -9.87 -9.34
C CYS A 130 4.07 -9.21 -9.39
N PHE A 131 3.55 -8.74 -8.25
CA PHE A 131 2.29 -8.00 -8.18
C PHE A 131 2.28 -6.78 -9.09
N LEU A 132 3.30 -5.92 -9.01
CA LEU A 132 3.35 -4.71 -9.84
C LEU A 132 3.50 -5.04 -11.33
N ARG A 133 4.26 -6.07 -11.71
CA ARG A 133 4.33 -6.55 -13.11
C ARG A 133 2.97 -7.05 -13.61
N ALA A 134 2.28 -7.83 -12.78
CA ALA A 134 0.96 -8.36 -13.13
C ALA A 134 -0.09 -7.25 -13.26
N LEU A 135 -0.05 -6.28 -12.34
CA LEU A 135 -0.92 -5.12 -12.34
C LEU A 135 -0.66 -4.21 -13.54
N SER A 136 0.61 -3.85 -13.80
CA SER A 136 0.99 -2.95 -14.90
C SER A 136 0.74 -3.56 -16.28
N GLY A 137 0.83 -4.88 -16.41
CA GLY A 137 0.45 -5.61 -17.62
C GLY A 137 -1.05 -5.89 -17.77
N GLY A 138 -1.87 -5.52 -16.78
CA GLY A 138 -3.32 -5.77 -16.79
C GLY A 138 -3.72 -7.24 -16.58
N PHE A 139 -2.77 -8.11 -16.21
CA PHE A 139 -2.99 -9.55 -16.05
C PHE A 139 -3.93 -9.89 -14.88
N LEU A 140 -4.03 -9.00 -13.88
CA LEU A 140 -4.95 -9.13 -12.76
C LEU A 140 -6.42 -8.85 -13.12
N PHE A 141 -6.69 -8.37 -14.34
CA PHE A 141 -8.03 -8.00 -14.78
C PHE A 141 -8.45 -8.83 -16.00
N PRO A 142 -8.88 -10.10 -15.81
CA PRO A 142 -9.37 -10.94 -16.91
C PRO A 142 -10.47 -10.26 -17.73
N ILE A 143 -11.26 -9.40 -17.07
CA ILE A 143 -12.24 -8.53 -17.69
C ILE A 143 -11.74 -7.08 -17.56
N GLY A 144 -11.59 -6.40 -18.69
CA GLY A 144 -11.20 -4.99 -18.76
C GLY A 144 -9.70 -4.74 -18.90
N GLY A 145 -8.82 -5.66 -18.49
CA GLY A 145 -7.37 -5.56 -18.69
C GLY A 145 -6.80 -4.20 -18.26
N LEU A 146 -5.99 -3.60 -19.13
CA LEU A 146 -5.40 -2.26 -18.90
C LEU A 146 -6.45 -1.15 -18.73
N ALA A 147 -7.64 -1.26 -19.32
CA ALA A 147 -8.69 -0.24 -19.12
C ALA A 147 -9.18 -0.20 -17.65
N THR A 148 -9.08 -1.31 -16.92
CA THR A 148 -9.34 -1.32 -15.47
C THR A 148 -8.20 -0.64 -14.71
N LEU A 149 -6.94 -0.86 -15.10
CA LEU A 149 -5.79 -0.14 -14.54
C LEU A 149 -5.92 1.37 -14.74
N GLU A 150 -6.31 1.83 -15.92
CA GLU A 150 -6.51 3.26 -16.20
C GLU A 150 -7.61 3.87 -15.32
N LYS A 151 -8.67 3.11 -15.01
CA LYS A 151 -9.68 3.53 -14.01
C LYS A 151 -9.09 3.62 -12.61
N MET A 152 -8.21 2.69 -12.23
CA MET A 152 -7.51 2.78 -10.94
C MET A 152 -6.58 4.00 -10.89
N LYS A 153 -6.00 4.38 -12.03
CA LYS A 153 -5.19 5.59 -12.22
C LYS A 153 -6.03 6.85 -12.48
N SER A 154 -7.34 6.85 -12.17
CA SER A 154 -8.15 8.06 -12.19
C SER A 154 -7.79 8.96 -10.99
N TRP A 155 -6.68 9.67 -11.14
CA TRP A 155 -6.04 10.46 -10.10
C TRP A 155 -6.90 11.64 -9.64
N ILE A 156 -7.02 11.80 -8.33
CA ILE A 156 -7.53 13.00 -7.69
C ILE A 156 -6.41 13.69 -6.89
N PRO A 157 -6.41 15.03 -6.81
CA PRO A 157 -5.41 15.74 -6.03
C PRO A 157 -5.56 15.43 -4.54
N THR A 158 -4.44 15.48 -3.81
CA THR A 158 -4.41 15.39 -2.34
C THR A 158 -3.94 16.72 -1.73
N PRO A 159 -4.03 16.91 -0.40
CA PRO A 159 -3.45 18.09 0.24
C PRO A 159 -1.93 18.20 0.12
N VAL A 160 -1.23 17.13 -0.26
CA VAL A 160 0.23 17.10 -0.41
C VAL A 160 0.59 17.46 -1.84
N GLN A 161 1.40 18.51 -2.00
CA GLN A 161 1.87 18.96 -3.30
C GLN A 161 2.67 17.86 -4.01
N GLY A 162 2.41 17.67 -5.32
CA GLY A 162 3.03 16.63 -6.12
C GLY A 162 2.52 15.21 -5.82
N MET A 163 1.48 15.07 -4.99
CA MET A 163 0.86 13.78 -4.69
C MET A 163 -0.61 13.75 -5.14
N SER A 164 -0.95 12.73 -5.91
CA SER A 164 -2.33 12.39 -6.28
C SER A 164 -2.67 10.96 -5.87
N TYR A 165 -3.96 10.65 -5.77
CA TYR A 165 -4.43 9.35 -5.32
C TYR A 165 -5.51 8.80 -6.25
N GLY A 166 -5.46 7.50 -6.51
CA GLY A 166 -6.40 6.76 -7.36
C GLY A 166 -7.14 5.69 -6.55
N LEU A 167 -7.58 4.63 -7.22
CA LEU A 167 -8.22 3.49 -6.53
C LEU A 167 -7.14 2.57 -5.96
N GLY A 168 -6.72 2.82 -4.71
CA GLY A 168 -5.69 2.03 -4.02
C GLY A 168 -4.26 2.30 -4.48
N LEU A 169 -4.06 3.32 -5.33
CA LEU A 169 -2.75 3.70 -5.86
C LEU A 169 -2.46 5.16 -5.49
N MET A 170 -1.21 5.43 -5.12
CA MET A 170 -0.64 6.76 -4.95
C MET A 170 0.20 7.10 -6.18
N ARG A 171 0.20 8.37 -6.58
CA ARG A 171 1.08 8.92 -7.61
C ARG A 171 1.91 10.07 -7.03
N ILE A 172 3.22 10.03 -7.27
CA ILE A 172 4.18 11.05 -6.82
C ILE A 172 4.89 11.63 -8.04
N ASP A 173 4.70 12.92 -8.29
CA ASP A 173 5.36 13.68 -9.36
C ASP A 173 6.76 14.09 -8.92
N LEU A 174 7.80 13.46 -9.49
CA LEU A 174 9.18 13.64 -9.04
C LEU A 174 9.70 15.07 -9.23
N ALA A 175 9.19 15.78 -10.25
CA ALA A 175 9.53 17.18 -10.51
C ALA A 175 9.01 18.15 -9.42
N ASP A 176 7.92 17.79 -8.72
CA ASP A 176 7.21 18.63 -7.75
C ASP A 176 7.42 18.16 -6.29
N THR A 177 8.32 17.20 -6.07
CA THR A 177 8.60 16.61 -4.75
C THR A 177 9.27 17.55 -3.73
N ALA A 178 9.43 18.84 -4.02
CA ALA A 178 9.98 19.82 -3.06
C ALA A 178 9.20 19.87 -1.73
N GLY A 179 7.94 19.40 -1.70
CA GLY A 179 7.13 19.24 -0.48
C GLY A 179 7.26 17.87 0.22
N CYS A 180 7.68 16.82 -0.48
CA CYS A 180 7.87 15.46 0.06
C CYS A 180 9.33 15.17 0.44
N LEU A 181 10.27 15.93 -0.12
CA LEU A 181 11.71 15.79 0.08
C LEU A 181 12.24 17.01 0.81
N SER A 182 12.80 16.80 2.00
CA SER A 182 13.65 17.75 2.71
C SER A 182 14.94 18.06 1.93
N GLY A 183 14.85 18.86 0.87
CA GLY A 183 15.93 19.71 0.35
C GLY A 183 17.26 19.08 -0.10
N ARG A 184 17.37 17.75 -0.26
CA ARG A 184 18.68 17.08 -0.50
C ARG A 184 18.87 16.42 -1.87
N ALA A 185 17.84 16.34 -2.72
CA ALA A 185 18.00 15.79 -4.06
C ALA A 185 18.63 16.83 -5.01
N ARG A 186 19.91 16.65 -5.36
CA ARG A 186 20.67 17.56 -6.26
C ARG A 186 20.32 17.39 -7.76
N ARG A 187 19.50 16.41 -8.13
CA ARG A 187 19.00 16.20 -9.51
C ARG A 187 17.48 16.17 -9.48
N LYS A 188 16.84 16.97 -10.34
CA LYS A 188 15.42 16.79 -10.68
C LYS A 188 15.33 15.53 -11.53
N LEU A 189 14.90 14.42 -10.94
CA LEU A 189 14.44 13.28 -11.74
C LEU A 189 13.06 13.66 -12.28
N GLU A 190 12.89 13.49 -13.58
CA GLU A 190 11.62 13.72 -14.26
C GLU A 190 10.77 12.44 -14.23
N GLY A 191 9.48 12.58 -14.50
CA GLY A 191 8.52 11.48 -14.50
C GLY A 191 7.80 11.34 -13.16
N HIS A 192 7.17 10.20 -12.95
CA HIS A 192 6.38 9.96 -11.76
C HIS A 192 6.50 8.52 -11.28
N LEU A 193 6.32 8.35 -9.96
CA LEU A 193 6.10 7.06 -9.34
C LEU A 193 4.60 6.82 -9.21
N TRP A 194 4.16 5.59 -9.41
CA TRP A 194 2.84 5.15 -8.97
C TRP A 194 2.91 3.77 -8.31
N GLY A 195 2.07 3.55 -7.31
CA GLY A 195 2.19 2.39 -6.42
C GLY A 195 1.66 2.70 -5.03
N HIS A 196 2.28 2.18 -3.98
CA HIS A 196 1.92 2.53 -2.62
C HIS A 196 3.06 2.28 -1.63
N MET A 197 2.96 2.91 -0.47
CA MET A 197 3.80 2.63 0.69
C MET A 197 2.96 2.44 1.97
N GLY A 198 3.37 1.54 2.84
CA GLY A 198 2.68 1.23 4.09
C GLY A 198 3.33 1.90 5.30
N PHE A 199 2.56 2.01 6.37
CA PHE A 199 3.01 2.54 7.67
C PHE A 199 4.29 1.85 8.18
N GLY A 200 4.42 0.54 7.97
CA GLY A 200 5.63 -0.23 8.34
C GLY A 200 6.86 0.00 7.45
N GLY A 201 6.86 1.00 6.57
CA GLY A 201 7.98 1.32 5.69
C GLY A 201 8.16 0.38 4.49
N ALA A 202 7.26 -0.58 4.29
CA ALA A 202 7.19 -1.39 3.07
C ALA A 202 6.67 -0.55 1.90
N PHE A 203 7.21 -0.77 0.71
CA PHE A 203 6.82 -0.02 -0.49
C PHE A 203 6.90 -0.87 -1.75
N ALA A 204 6.07 -0.49 -2.72
CA ALA A 204 6.12 -1.00 -4.09
C ALA A 204 5.78 0.15 -5.05
N TRP A 205 6.73 0.50 -5.91
CA TRP A 205 6.62 1.59 -6.86
C TRP A 205 6.95 1.13 -8.28
N GLN A 206 6.12 1.56 -9.23
CA GLN A 206 6.48 1.65 -10.62
C GLN A 206 6.94 3.08 -10.90
N TRP A 207 8.10 3.23 -11.51
CA TRP A 207 8.54 4.48 -12.12
C TRP A 207 8.22 4.46 -13.61
N ASP A 208 7.58 5.53 -14.08
CA ASP A 208 7.33 5.76 -15.50
C ASP A 208 8.28 6.85 -15.99
N SER A 209 9.19 6.47 -16.90
CA SER A 209 10.18 7.37 -17.49
C SER A 209 9.52 8.43 -18.39
N PRO A 210 9.97 9.70 -18.35
CA PRO A 210 9.48 10.74 -19.25
C PRO A 210 9.68 10.37 -20.72
N GLY A 211 8.64 10.53 -21.54
CA GLY A 211 8.75 10.38 -22.99
C GLY A 211 8.95 8.94 -23.50
N HIS A 212 9.06 7.95 -22.60
CA HIS A 212 9.24 6.55 -22.96
C HIS A 212 8.20 5.66 -22.25
N PRO A 213 6.94 5.66 -22.73
CA PRO A 213 5.90 4.80 -22.17
C PRO A 213 6.31 3.33 -22.30
N GLY A 214 6.47 2.63 -21.18
CA GLY A 214 6.89 1.23 -21.12
C GLY A 214 8.35 1.01 -20.69
N ASP A 215 9.22 2.03 -20.78
CA ASP A 215 10.58 1.99 -20.23
C ASP A 215 10.54 2.49 -18.79
N GLY A 216 10.08 1.63 -17.89
CA GLY A 216 9.94 1.92 -16.47
C GLY A 216 10.71 0.94 -15.59
N ALA A 217 10.83 1.27 -14.31
CA ALA A 217 11.44 0.40 -13.32
C ALA A 217 10.45 0.07 -12.21
N ILE A 218 10.49 -1.16 -11.71
CA ILE A 218 9.76 -1.58 -10.50
C ILE A 218 10.74 -1.59 -9.33
N ILE A 219 10.37 -0.91 -8.26
CA ILE A 219 11.17 -0.76 -7.05
C ILE A 219 10.33 -1.18 -5.86
N THR A 220 10.72 -2.26 -5.22
CA THR A 220 10.03 -2.83 -4.06
C THR A 220 11.00 -3.01 -2.92
N GLY A 221 10.50 -2.94 -1.69
CA GLY A 221 11.39 -2.98 -0.54
C GLY A 221 10.70 -2.65 0.77
N THR A 222 11.51 -2.53 1.81
CA THR A 222 11.08 -2.01 3.10
C THR A 222 12.23 -1.27 3.76
N THR A 223 11.96 -0.11 4.35
CA THR A 223 12.90 0.55 5.28
C THR A 223 12.87 -0.08 6.66
N ASN A 224 12.00 -1.07 6.87
CA ASN A 224 11.75 -1.86 8.08
C ASN A 224 11.57 -1.07 9.38
N ASN A 225 11.44 0.23 9.26
CA ASN A 225 11.24 1.19 10.33
C ASN A 225 10.36 2.33 9.81
N GLU A 226 9.33 2.67 10.58
CA GLU A 226 8.41 3.78 10.31
C GLU A 226 9.11 5.16 10.40
N ALA A 227 10.14 5.28 11.23
CA ALA A 227 10.86 6.53 11.42
C ALA A 227 11.47 7.06 10.11
N ARG A 228 10.93 8.19 9.62
CA ARG A 228 11.34 8.86 8.38
C ARG A 228 11.26 7.95 7.14
N CYS A 229 10.41 6.92 7.16
CA CYS A 229 10.29 5.97 6.06
C CYS A 229 10.01 6.65 4.72
N ASN A 230 9.13 7.66 4.69
CA ASN A 230 8.83 8.43 3.47
C ASN A 230 10.08 9.10 2.88
N GLU A 231 10.85 9.79 3.71
CA GLU A 231 12.06 10.50 3.26
C GLU A 231 13.14 9.52 2.79
N ILE A 232 13.39 8.48 3.59
CA ILE A 232 14.41 7.46 3.27
C ILE A 232 14.04 6.74 1.98
N MET A 233 12.78 6.29 1.86
CA MET A 233 12.30 5.59 0.67
C MET A 233 12.50 6.44 -0.58
N VAL A 234 12.03 7.70 -0.60
CA VAL A 234 12.18 8.53 -1.79
C VAL A 234 13.65 8.78 -2.10
N VAL A 235 14.50 9.04 -1.09
CA VAL A 235 15.95 9.23 -1.32
C VAL A 235 16.59 7.98 -1.93
N GLU A 236 16.30 6.79 -1.40
CA GLU A 236 16.88 5.53 -1.90
C GLU A 236 16.33 5.17 -3.30
N VAL A 237 15.04 5.38 -3.55
CA VAL A 237 14.44 5.24 -4.88
C VAL A 237 15.09 6.18 -5.88
N MET A 238 15.28 7.45 -5.53
CA MET A 238 15.90 8.45 -6.40
C MET A 238 17.37 8.14 -6.68
N LYS A 239 18.11 7.60 -5.69
CA LYS A 239 19.47 7.11 -5.91
C LYS A 239 19.49 5.95 -6.91
N ALA A 240 18.61 4.96 -6.73
CA ALA A 240 18.53 3.80 -7.62
C ALA A 240 18.22 4.22 -9.06
N LEU A 241 17.27 5.14 -9.25
CA LEU A 241 16.90 5.67 -10.57
C LEU A 241 17.99 6.55 -11.19
N GLY A 242 18.73 7.32 -10.38
CA GLY A 242 19.81 8.17 -10.87
C GLY A 242 21.12 7.43 -11.21
N SER A 243 21.23 6.16 -10.78
CA SER A 243 22.35 5.26 -11.10
C SER A 243 22.09 4.34 -12.30
N ALA A 244 20.85 4.29 -12.79
CA ALA A 244 20.45 3.59 -14.01
C ALA A 244 20.70 4.47 -15.24
#